data_AF-A0A6G0V8Q6-F1
#
_entry.id   AF-A0A6G0V8Q6-F1
#
_cell.length_a   1.000
_cell.length_b   1.000
_cell.length_c   1.000
_cell.angle_alpha   90.00
_cell.angle_beta   90.00
_cell.angle_gamma   90.00
#
_symmetry.space_group_name_H-M   'P 1'
#
loop_
_entity.id
_entity.type
_entity.pdbx_description
1 polymer ?
#
loop_
_entity_poly.entity_id
_entity_poly.type
_entity_poly.pdbx_seq_one_letter_code
_entity_poly.pdbx_strand_id
1 'polypeptide(L)'
;MAFERWVQKTCSSPRVISINRTGLPSRISPSSFNTSSTEMQYSPGSYSTVQDDRFHPEYEDPENFYEKPPDVVEKKKFPSPPPLPPPLTQTTLQKLVEHQILKKPSKSRESRCGCKFNIFLIALIFLAGILAFAAFLFFWQRKTIEVSSSSNTVETVSLNPPLSNKKPNLTKKITEPLIPANTLLTYLITKRKICLFEVSTLHPEESRIDFETEHIEAANLLFFNNLSHAGVPVHPLQFQRYIRNLGVDGDCHIIVYDKGEQIWASYAFWIFKLFGHERISLLNGGFPEWKRLQQTEMGPYTISMGPVHFSDYVGDFQSRWTSEYISAFDDVLANFDTKKYDIVDAQSPEEYDGTAQGAIFGHIRGAINIPPEDILDIANNTWLDKSQTAKIFSDHGLEVTKPVIVYCGTSLHASMVWFGLHRLQFDVTVYFGSWPEWVIRAPDYLKVVPESSQSLPDSKENLRQVPDSIAKSATVPKALSPPTQE
;
A
#
# COMPACT_ATOMS: atom_id res chain seq x y z
N MET A 1 20.82 -9.10 -6.65
CA MET A 1 22.10 -8.38 -6.84
C MET A 1 22.01 -7.09 -7.67
N ALA A 2 21.73 -7.11 -8.99
CA ALA A 2 21.70 -5.85 -9.79
C ALA A 2 20.52 -4.93 -9.39
N PHE A 3 19.35 -5.51 -9.14
CA PHE A 3 18.16 -4.83 -8.62
C PHE A 3 18.39 -4.25 -7.21
N GLU A 4 18.95 -5.03 -6.29
CA GLU A 4 19.28 -4.56 -4.92
C GLU A 4 20.30 -3.41 -4.93
N ARG A 5 21.32 -3.46 -5.79
CA ARG A 5 22.30 -2.37 -5.96
C ARG A 5 21.66 -1.09 -6.52
N TRP A 6 20.60 -1.23 -7.32
CA TRP A 6 19.85 -0.09 -7.84
C TRP A 6 19.01 0.55 -6.74
N VAL A 7 18.27 -0.26 -5.97
CA VAL A 7 17.46 0.19 -4.81
C VAL A 7 18.32 0.87 -3.73
N GLN A 8 19.50 0.31 -3.43
CA GLN A 8 20.43 0.92 -2.47
C GLN A 8 20.99 2.28 -2.94
N LYS A 9 21.02 2.56 -4.25
CA LYS A 9 21.53 3.83 -4.78
C LYS A 9 20.45 4.90 -4.91
N THR A 10 19.21 4.52 -5.21
CA THR A 10 18.09 5.46 -5.40
C THR A 10 17.40 5.83 -4.09
N CYS A 11 17.28 4.91 -3.14
CA CYS A 11 16.61 5.18 -1.85
C CYS A 11 17.49 5.92 -0.81
N SER A 12 18.79 6.12 -1.08
CA SER A 12 19.73 6.74 -0.14
C SER A 12 20.05 8.22 -0.42
N SER A 13 19.33 8.88 -1.33
CA SER A 13 19.55 10.29 -1.67
C SER A 13 18.52 11.20 -0.99
N PRO A 14 18.82 11.82 0.16
CA PRO A 14 17.95 12.83 0.74
C PRO A 14 18.06 14.14 -0.06
N ARG A 15 16.96 14.57 -0.69
CA ARG A 15 16.82 15.98 -1.11
C ARG A 15 16.65 16.84 0.15
N VAL A 16 17.75 17.35 0.70
CA VAL A 16 17.72 18.35 1.78
C VAL A 16 17.35 19.70 1.17
N ILE A 17 16.12 20.16 1.39
CA ILE A 17 15.72 21.53 1.09
C ILE A 17 16.01 22.41 2.31
N SER A 18 16.99 23.31 2.16
CA SER A 18 17.35 24.29 3.18
C SER A 18 16.26 25.36 3.31
N ILE A 19 15.54 25.39 4.42
CA ILE A 19 14.64 26.50 4.77
C ILE A 19 15.48 27.63 5.39
N ASN A 20 15.66 28.71 4.64
CA ASN A 20 16.22 29.96 5.15
C ASN A 20 15.28 30.57 6.21
N ARG A 21 15.69 30.55 7.49
CA ARG A 21 15.09 31.38 8.54
C ARG A 21 15.95 32.61 8.79
N THR A 22 15.47 33.76 8.30
CA THR A 22 15.96 35.08 8.70
C THR A 22 15.35 35.52 10.03
N GLY A 23 16.19 35.95 10.97
CA GLY A 23 15.88 37.04 11.90
C GLY A 23 15.76 36.71 13.40
N LEU A 24 16.83 36.98 14.17
CA LEU A 24 16.90 37.82 15.39
C LEU A 24 18.25 37.57 16.13
N PRO A 25 18.73 38.49 17.01
CA PRO A 25 20.12 38.92 16.95
C PRO A 25 20.96 38.62 18.20
N SER A 26 22.27 38.76 17.96
CA SER A 26 23.33 39.25 18.86
C SER A 26 24.12 38.27 19.75
N ARG A 27 25.44 38.27 19.43
CA ARG A 27 26.64 38.18 20.28
C ARG A 27 26.88 36.86 21.03
N ILE A 28 27.94 36.16 20.60
CA ILE A 28 29.21 35.94 21.34
C ILE A 28 30.32 35.63 20.31
N SER A 29 31.52 36.18 20.53
CA SER A 29 32.72 36.15 19.67
C SER A 29 33.51 34.82 19.78
N PRO A 30 34.47 34.54 18.88
CA PRO A 30 34.90 33.19 18.53
C PRO A 30 36.15 32.70 19.28
N SER A 31 36.25 31.39 19.52
CA SER A 31 37.50 30.72 19.86
C SER A 31 37.81 29.61 18.86
N SER A 32 38.87 29.87 18.09
CA SER A 32 39.75 28.95 17.37
C SER A 32 39.67 27.45 17.71
N PHE A 33 39.49 26.60 16.70
CA PHE A 33 40.13 25.27 16.71
C PHE A 33 40.58 24.84 15.31
N ASN A 34 41.83 24.39 15.28
CA ASN A 34 42.63 23.95 14.15
C ASN A 34 42.03 22.73 13.46
N THR A 35 42.16 22.73 12.13
CA THR A 35 42.10 21.56 11.26
C THR A 35 43.33 20.67 11.48
N SER A 36 43.12 19.40 11.80
CA SER A 36 44.09 18.34 11.49
C SER A 36 43.33 17.11 11.01
N SER A 37 43.49 16.82 9.72
CA SER A 37 43.09 15.60 9.05
C SER A 37 43.86 14.41 9.62
N THR A 38 43.16 13.32 9.93
CA THR A 38 43.78 12.01 10.15
C THR A 38 42.92 10.97 9.46
N GLU A 39 43.43 10.47 8.33
CA GLU A 39 42.93 9.27 7.65
C GLU A 39 43.06 8.09 8.61
N MET A 40 41.98 7.36 8.82
CA MET A 40 41.99 6.09 9.56
C MET A 40 41.79 4.94 8.56
N GLN A 41 42.87 4.22 8.30
CA GLN A 41 42.89 2.97 7.55
C GLN A 41 42.18 1.87 8.35
N TYR A 42 41.17 1.22 7.75
CA TYR A 42 40.52 0.03 8.31
C TYR A 42 41.30 -1.23 7.92
N SER A 43 41.67 -2.03 8.92
CA SER A 43 42.14 -3.41 8.79
C SER A 43 40.98 -4.37 9.15
N PRO A 44 40.78 -5.49 8.45
CA PRO A 44 39.66 -6.41 8.73
C PRO A 44 39.98 -7.29 9.93
N GLY A 45 39.34 -7.01 11.07
CA GLY A 45 39.36 -7.86 12.27
C GLY A 45 38.31 -8.97 12.20
N SER A 46 38.70 -10.16 12.65
CA SER A 46 37.93 -11.41 12.71
C SER A 46 36.64 -11.31 13.53
N TYR A 47 35.54 -11.85 13.02
CA TYR A 47 34.31 -12.08 13.78
C TYR A 47 34.51 -13.22 14.77
N SER A 48 34.37 -12.94 16.07
CA SER A 48 34.21 -13.95 17.12
C SER A 48 32.74 -14.31 17.25
N THR A 49 32.41 -15.58 17.00
CA THR A 49 31.07 -16.14 17.20
C THR A 49 30.74 -16.15 18.70
N VAL A 50 29.72 -15.42 19.12
CA VAL A 50 29.07 -15.64 20.41
C VAL A 50 28.16 -16.86 20.23
N GLN A 51 28.42 -17.94 20.95
CA GLN A 51 27.48 -19.07 21.06
C GLN A 51 26.27 -18.63 21.88
N ASP A 52 25.08 -18.65 21.25
CA ASP A 52 23.79 -18.49 21.92
C ASP A 52 23.17 -19.88 22.11
N ASP A 53 23.06 -20.32 23.36
CA ASP A 53 22.56 -21.66 23.76
C ASP A 53 21.02 -21.76 23.80
N ARG A 54 20.29 -20.90 23.09
CA ARG A 54 18.82 -20.94 23.03
C ARG A 54 18.32 -21.77 21.85
N PHE A 55 18.34 -23.09 22.02
CA PHE A 55 17.72 -24.05 21.11
C PHE A 55 16.18 -23.95 21.16
N HIS A 56 15.55 -23.35 20.15
CA HIS A 56 14.11 -23.47 19.89
C HIS A 56 13.88 -24.55 18.80
N PRO A 57 13.11 -25.63 19.05
CA PRO A 57 12.99 -26.75 18.11
C PRO A 57 12.23 -26.47 16.80
N GLU A 58 11.71 -25.26 16.59
CA GLU A 58 10.76 -24.95 15.49
C GLU A 58 11.11 -23.68 14.69
N TYR A 59 12.34 -23.16 14.82
CA TYR A 59 12.79 -22.06 13.95
C TYR A 59 13.34 -22.63 12.64
N GLU A 60 12.51 -22.62 11.58
CA GLU A 60 12.97 -22.84 10.21
C GLU A 60 13.40 -21.50 9.60
N ASP A 61 14.69 -21.40 9.29
CA ASP A 61 15.32 -20.30 8.57
C ASP A 61 14.69 -20.12 7.17
N PRO A 62 14.11 -18.94 6.84
CA PRO A 62 13.46 -18.69 5.55
C PRO A 62 14.43 -18.70 4.35
N GLU A 63 15.75 -18.59 4.55
CA GLU A 63 16.71 -18.56 3.44
C GLU A 63 17.05 -19.96 2.88
N ASN A 64 16.67 -21.04 3.58
CA ASN A 64 17.06 -22.39 3.21
C ASN A 64 16.12 -23.09 2.20
N PHE A 65 15.15 -22.34 1.64
CA PHE A 65 14.08 -22.92 0.81
C PHE A 65 14.52 -23.28 -0.64
N TYR A 66 15.74 -22.93 -1.08
CA TYR A 66 16.15 -23.09 -2.48
C TYR A 66 17.44 -23.90 -2.74
N GLU A 67 18.08 -24.51 -1.74
CA GLU A 67 19.38 -25.17 -1.98
C GLU A 67 19.35 -26.69 -2.19
N LYS A 68 18.21 -27.39 -2.04
CA LYS A 68 18.14 -28.84 -2.33
C LYS A 68 16.83 -29.26 -2.99
N PRO A 69 16.85 -29.91 -4.18
CA PRO A 69 15.67 -30.68 -4.59
C PRO A 69 15.44 -31.79 -3.56
N PRO A 70 14.18 -32.05 -3.16
CA PRO A 70 13.91 -33.06 -2.14
C PRO A 70 14.36 -34.43 -2.64
N ASP A 71 15.16 -35.13 -1.81
CA ASP A 71 15.52 -36.53 -2.03
C ASP A 71 14.25 -37.36 -2.24
N VAL A 72 14.32 -38.30 -3.20
CA VAL A 72 13.26 -39.25 -3.51
C VAL A 72 12.95 -40.06 -2.26
N VAL A 73 11.94 -39.64 -1.50
CA VAL A 73 11.45 -40.36 -0.33
C VAL A 73 10.88 -41.70 -0.82
N GLU A 74 11.53 -42.79 -0.40
CA GLU A 74 11.04 -44.15 -0.56
C GLU A 74 9.56 -44.24 -0.14
N LYS A 75 8.74 -44.84 -1.00
CA LYS A 75 7.30 -45.02 -0.82
C LYS A 75 6.97 -45.64 0.54
N LYS A 76 6.62 -44.82 1.53
CA LYS A 76 5.84 -45.27 2.68
C LYS A 76 4.48 -45.74 2.17
N LYS A 77 4.23 -47.05 2.27
CA LYS A 77 2.91 -47.65 2.01
C LYS A 77 1.90 -47.04 2.98
N PHE A 78 1.01 -46.20 2.46
CA PHE A 78 -0.20 -45.80 3.18
C PHE A 78 -1.11 -47.02 3.37
N PRO A 79 -1.71 -47.23 4.56
CA PRO A 79 -2.72 -48.26 4.74
C PRO A 79 -3.94 -47.94 3.85
N SER A 80 -4.52 -48.99 3.26
CA SER A 80 -5.69 -48.90 2.38
C SER A 80 -6.87 -48.23 3.12
N PRO A 81 -7.66 -47.38 2.46
CA PRO A 81 -8.87 -46.84 3.07
C PRO A 81 -9.84 -47.99 3.42
N PRO A 82 -10.61 -47.88 4.52
CA PRO A 82 -11.59 -48.89 4.89
C PRO A 82 -12.69 -49.00 3.81
N PRO A 83 -13.27 -50.20 3.61
CA PRO A 83 -14.31 -50.40 2.61
C PRO A 83 -15.55 -49.55 2.91
N LEU A 84 -16.17 -49.03 1.84
CA LEU A 84 -17.40 -48.25 1.92
C LEU A 84 -18.53 -49.05 2.60
N PRO A 85 -19.37 -48.41 3.44
CA PRO A 85 -20.50 -49.08 4.06
C PRO A 85 -21.54 -49.51 3.00
N PRO A 86 -22.27 -50.62 3.24
CA PRO A 86 -23.28 -51.10 2.31
C PRO A 86 -24.47 -50.11 2.19
N PRO A 87 -25.17 -50.09 1.05
CA PRO A 87 -26.30 -49.19 0.83
C PRO A 87 -27.43 -49.46 1.83
N LEU A 88 -27.99 -48.38 2.37
CA LEU A 88 -29.11 -48.42 3.32
C LEU A 88 -30.32 -49.12 2.69
N THR A 89 -30.75 -50.23 3.29
CA THR A 89 -31.97 -50.94 2.90
C THR A 89 -33.21 -50.11 3.26
N GLN A 90 -34.26 -50.22 2.44
CA GLN A 90 -35.50 -49.44 2.47
C GLN A 90 -36.30 -49.47 3.79
N THR A 91 -35.86 -50.20 4.81
CA THR A 91 -36.56 -50.36 6.08
C THR A 91 -36.20 -49.33 7.17
N THR A 92 -35.30 -48.39 6.90
CA THR A 92 -34.96 -47.30 7.86
C THR A 92 -35.71 -46.00 7.57
N LEU A 93 -36.25 -45.84 6.35
CA LEU A 93 -37.04 -44.66 5.94
C LEU A 93 -38.50 -44.70 6.40
N GLN A 94 -39.02 -45.87 6.81
CA GLN A 94 -40.39 -45.99 7.36
C GLN A 94 -40.49 -45.69 8.86
N LYS A 95 -39.38 -45.70 9.62
CA LYS A 95 -39.40 -45.39 11.06
C LYS A 95 -39.23 -43.90 11.41
N LEU A 96 -38.90 -43.05 10.43
CA LEU A 96 -38.79 -41.60 10.62
C LEU A 96 -40.08 -40.84 10.25
N VAL A 97 -41.05 -41.50 9.59
CA VAL A 97 -42.30 -40.87 9.15
C VAL A 97 -43.45 -41.04 10.16
N GLU A 98 -43.38 -42.02 11.07
CA GLU A 98 -44.44 -42.25 12.07
C GLU A 98 -44.34 -41.37 13.33
N HIS A 99 -43.25 -40.63 13.54
CA HIS A 99 -43.07 -39.84 14.77
C HIS A 99 -43.49 -38.35 14.68
N GLN A 100 -44.03 -37.90 13.55
CA GLN A 100 -44.48 -36.50 13.36
C GLN A 100 -46.00 -36.32 13.21
N ILE A 101 -46.80 -37.38 13.28
CA ILE A 101 -48.26 -37.28 13.22
C ILE A 101 -48.83 -37.80 14.54
N LEU A 102 -48.83 -36.95 15.58
CA LEU A 102 -49.76 -36.98 16.72
C LEU A 102 -49.32 -35.95 17.77
N LYS A 103 -49.97 -34.78 17.79
CA LYS A 103 -50.42 -34.09 19.03
C LYS A 103 -51.24 -32.83 18.69
N LYS A 104 -52.55 -32.93 18.96
CA LYS A 104 -53.53 -31.81 19.00
C LYS A 104 -53.23 -30.87 20.18
N PRO A 105 -53.65 -29.58 20.14
CA PRO A 105 -53.55 -28.70 21.29
C PRO A 105 -54.80 -28.79 22.18
N SER A 106 -54.62 -29.00 23.48
CA SER A 106 -55.66 -28.87 24.51
C SER A 106 -55.61 -27.51 25.20
N LYS A 107 -56.79 -26.92 25.43
CA LYS A 107 -57.02 -25.65 26.14
C LYS A 107 -57.01 -25.77 27.67
N SER A 108 -56.81 -24.61 28.31
CA SER A 108 -57.11 -24.19 29.70
C SER A 108 -56.02 -24.52 30.74
N ARG A 109 -55.68 -23.69 31.75
CA ARG A 109 -56.40 -22.58 32.40
C ARG A 109 -55.42 -21.67 33.21
N GLU A 110 -55.70 -20.36 33.16
CA GLU A 110 -55.45 -19.23 34.10
C GLU A 110 -54.37 -19.25 35.21
N SER A 111 -53.53 -18.20 35.23
CA SER A 111 -53.49 -17.20 36.33
C SER A 111 -52.69 -15.92 35.97
N ARG A 112 -53.33 -14.76 36.25
CA ARG A 112 -52.93 -13.33 36.38
C ARG A 112 -51.42 -13.03 36.64
N CYS A 113 -50.82 -11.86 36.35
CA CYS A 113 -51.31 -10.47 36.35
C CYS A 113 -50.25 -9.52 35.72
N GLY A 114 -50.68 -8.40 35.10
CA GLY A 114 -49.97 -7.11 35.14
C GLY A 114 -48.75 -6.84 34.25
N CYS A 115 -48.90 -6.70 32.91
CA CYS A 115 -47.94 -5.91 32.12
C CYS A 115 -48.39 -5.48 30.69
N LYS A 116 -49.68 -5.58 30.35
CA LYS A 116 -50.15 -5.35 28.96
C LYS A 116 -50.77 -3.97 28.69
N PHE A 117 -50.86 -3.07 29.67
CA PHE A 117 -51.46 -1.75 29.46
C PHE A 117 -50.43 -0.68 29.01
N ASN A 118 -49.13 -0.85 29.27
CA ASN A 118 -48.10 0.13 28.90
C ASN A 118 -47.57 -0.01 27.47
N ILE A 119 -47.59 -1.20 26.88
CA ILE A 119 -47.01 -1.42 25.54
C ILE A 119 -47.90 -0.80 24.44
N PHE A 120 -49.22 -0.81 24.64
CA PHE A 120 -50.16 -0.22 23.68
C PHE A 120 -50.12 1.32 23.68
N LEU A 121 -49.90 1.93 24.85
CA LEU A 121 -49.79 3.38 24.98
C LEU A 121 -48.47 3.89 24.38
N ILE A 122 -47.36 3.17 24.59
CA ILE A 122 -46.05 3.51 24.01
C ILE A 122 -46.10 3.40 22.47
N ALA A 123 -46.76 2.37 21.93
CA ALA A 123 -46.91 2.19 20.49
C ALA A 123 -47.72 3.34 19.85
N LEU A 124 -48.76 3.83 20.53
CA LEU A 124 -49.57 4.96 20.05
C LEU A 124 -48.79 6.28 20.08
N ILE A 125 -47.98 6.52 21.12
CA ILE A 125 -47.12 7.71 21.21
C ILE A 125 -46.07 7.68 20.09
N PHE A 126 -45.48 6.52 19.82
CA PHE A 126 -44.51 6.35 18.72
C PHE A 126 -45.14 6.63 17.36
N LEU A 127 -46.35 6.11 17.12
CA LEU A 127 -47.06 6.33 15.85
C LEU A 127 -47.45 7.80 15.65
N ALA A 128 -47.88 8.48 16.73
CA ALA A 128 -48.18 9.91 16.71
C ALA A 128 -46.93 10.76 16.44
N GLY A 129 -45.78 10.38 17.01
CA GLY A 129 -44.49 11.04 16.76
C GLY A 129 -44.04 10.92 15.29
N ILE A 130 -44.20 9.74 14.69
CA ILE A 130 -43.86 9.52 13.28
C ILE A 130 -44.77 10.36 12.36
N LEU A 131 -46.07 10.44 12.66
CA LEU A 131 -47.01 11.26 11.88
C LEU A 131 -46.73 12.76 12.02
N ALA A 132 -46.37 13.23 13.21
CA ALA A 132 -45.98 14.62 13.43
C ALA A 132 -44.68 14.98 12.69
N PHE A 133 -43.70 14.06 12.67
CA PHE A 133 -42.44 14.26 11.93
C PHE A 133 -42.66 14.27 10.42
N ALA A 134 -43.53 13.40 9.89
CA ALA A 134 -43.90 13.41 8.48
C ALA A 134 -44.63 14.71 8.09
N ALA A 135 -45.54 15.21 8.93
CA ALA A 135 -46.18 16.50 8.72
C ALA A 135 -45.18 17.67 8.76
N PHE A 136 -44.20 17.62 9.67
CA PHE A 136 -43.13 18.62 9.74
C PHE A 136 -42.26 18.64 8.48
N LEU A 137 -41.87 17.47 7.95
CA LEU A 137 -41.15 17.38 6.67
C LEU A 137 -42.00 17.89 5.49
N PHE A 138 -43.30 17.61 5.48
CA PHE A 138 -44.21 18.09 4.44
C PHE A 138 -44.37 19.62 4.48
N PHE A 139 -44.45 20.22 5.66
CA PHE A 139 -44.49 21.68 5.82
C PHE A 139 -43.13 22.35 5.58
N TRP A 140 -42.01 21.70 5.91
CA TRP A 140 -40.67 22.18 5.58
C TRP A 140 -40.48 22.21 4.05
N GLN A 141 -40.82 21.13 3.34
CA GLN A 141 -40.74 21.10 1.87
C GLN A 141 -41.61 22.18 1.21
N ARG A 142 -42.79 22.49 1.78
CA ARG A 142 -43.65 23.57 1.27
C ARG A 142 -43.03 24.96 1.47
N LYS A 143 -42.37 25.20 2.61
CA LYS A 143 -41.71 26.48 2.92
C LYS A 143 -40.46 26.74 2.06
N THR A 144 -39.82 25.69 1.54
CA THR A 144 -38.69 25.80 0.62
C THR A 144 -39.08 26.06 -0.84
N ILE A 145 -40.37 25.93 -1.20
CA ILE A 145 -40.86 26.13 -2.59
C ILE A 145 -41.35 27.57 -2.84
N GLU A 146 -41.63 28.36 -1.80
CA GLU A 146 -42.04 29.79 -1.94
C GLU A 146 -40.86 30.78 -1.97
N VAL A 147 -39.60 30.34 -1.88
CA VAL A 147 -38.41 31.23 -1.85
C VAL A 147 -37.55 31.15 -3.13
N SER A 148 -37.96 30.36 -4.14
CA SER A 148 -37.24 30.29 -5.42
C SER A 148 -38.17 30.54 -6.61
N SER A 149 -38.69 31.76 -6.72
CA SER A 149 -39.26 32.25 -7.98
C SER A 149 -38.73 33.65 -8.30
N SER A 150 -37.51 33.72 -8.81
CA SER A 150 -37.10 34.82 -9.69
C SER A 150 -36.00 34.34 -10.65
N SER A 151 -36.25 34.61 -11.94
CA SER A 151 -35.29 34.75 -13.05
C SER A 151 -34.39 33.54 -13.39
N ASN A 152 -34.74 32.78 -14.42
CA ASN A 152 -34.31 33.07 -15.81
C ASN A 152 -34.67 31.93 -16.77
N THR A 153 -35.22 32.34 -17.91
CA THR A 153 -35.57 31.59 -19.10
C THR A 153 -34.33 31.07 -19.83
N VAL A 154 -34.24 29.77 -20.09
CA VAL A 154 -33.42 29.21 -21.17
C VAL A 154 -34.20 28.07 -21.83
N GLU A 155 -34.27 28.15 -23.15
CA GLU A 155 -35.00 27.25 -24.06
C GLU A 155 -34.50 25.80 -23.96
N THR A 156 -35.45 24.87 -23.83
CA THR A 156 -35.23 23.42 -23.90
C THR A 156 -35.28 22.94 -25.35
N VAL A 157 -34.15 22.47 -25.88
CA VAL A 157 -34.13 21.58 -27.06
C VAL A 157 -34.16 20.14 -26.57
N SER A 158 -35.23 19.43 -26.95
CA SER A 158 -35.51 18.04 -26.62
C SER A 158 -34.79 17.09 -27.58
N LEU A 159 -33.94 16.21 -27.06
CA LEU A 159 -33.51 14.98 -27.72
C LEU A 159 -33.41 13.85 -26.68
N ASN A 160 -34.39 12.96 -26.66
CA ASN A 160 -34.34 11.69 -25.91
C ASN A 160 -33.48 10.67 -26.67
N PRO A 161 -32.55 9.94 -26.01
CA PRO A 161 -32.03 8.68 -26.51
C PRO A 161 -32.79 7.47 -25.92
N PRO A 162 -32.78 6.30 -26.59
CA PRO A 162 -33.63 5.17 -26.25
C PRO A 162 -33.16 4.40 -25.01
N LEU A 163 -34.13 3.85 -24.28
CA LEU A 163 -33.92 2.99 -23.12
C LEU A 163 -33.05 1.77 -23.47
N SER A 164 -31.84 1.74 -22.89
CA SER A 164 -31.04 0.54 -22.74
C SER A 164 -31.41 -0.13 -21.41
N ASN A 165 -32.05 -1.30 -21.50
CA ASN A 165 -32.31 -2.18 -20.37
C ASN A 165 -31.00 -2.81 -19.87
N LYS A 166 -30.25 -2.09 -19.05
CA LYS A 166 -29.31 -2.70 -18.08
C LYS A 166 -29.82 -2.40 -16.68
N LYS A 167 -30.11 -3.47 -15.93
CA LYS A 167 -30.42 -3.39 -14.49
C LYS A 167 -29.35 -2.52 -13.82
N PRO A 168 -29.72 -1.52 -12.99
CA PRO A 168 -28.72 -0.74 -12.28
C PRO A 168 -28.01 -1.68 -11.31
N ASN A 169 -26.72 -1.92 -11.56
CA ASN A 169 -25.83 -2.46 -10.54
C ASN A 169 -25.90 -1.50 -9.35
N LEU A 170 -26.17 -2.07 -8.19
CA LEU A 170 -26.16 -1.38 -6.90
C LEU A 170 -24.86 -0.56 -6.83
N THR A 171 -24.95 0.76 -6.96
CA THR A 171 -23.80 1.65 -6.93
C THR A 171 -23.11 1.48 -5.58
N LYS A 172 -22.00 0.74 -5.57
CA LYS A 172 -21.11 0.61 -4.42
C LYS A 172 -20.71 2.04 -4.06
N LYS A 173 -21.30 2.60 -3.00
CA LYS A 173 -21.03 3.97 -2.56
C LYS A 173 -19.59 3.99 -2.05
N ILE A 174 -18.64 4.29 -2.94
CA ILE A 174 -17.23 4.41 -2.58
C ILE A 174 -17.14 5.58 -1.61
N THR A 175 -16.84 5.26 -0.36
CA THR A 175 -16.56 6.27 0.67
C THR A 175 -15.21 6.89 0.32
N GLU A 176 -15.06 8.20 0.47
CA GLU A 176 -13.78 8.87 0.21
C GLU A 176 -12.65 8.14 0.98
N PRO A 177 -11.63 7.59 0.28
CA PRO A 177 -10.57 6.84 0.96
C PRO A 177 -9.57 7.78 1.66
N LEU A 178 -9.53 9.06 1.32
CA LEU A 178 -8.70 10.06 2.00
C LEU A 178 -9.50 10.74 3.12
N ILE A 179 -9.09 10.55 4.38
CA ILE A 179 -9.78 11.15 5.53
C ILE A 179 -8.97 12.31 6.13
N PRO A 180 -9.61 13.43 6.48
CA PRO A 180 -8.96 14.49 7.25
C PRO A 180 -8.79 14.11 8.73
N ALA A 181 -7.88 14.78 9.43
CA ALA A 181 -7.56 14.51 10.84
C ALA A 181 -8.78 14.57 11.77
N ASN A 182 -9.72 15.49 11.55
CA ASN A 182 -10.95 15.60 12.35
C ASN A 182 -11.86 14.35 12.24
N THR A 183 -11.79 13.62 11.12
CA THR A 183 -12.54 12.37 10.91
C THR A 183 -11.94 11.25 11.73
N LEU A 184 -10.61 11.11 11.71
CA LEU A 184 -9.90 10.16 12.59
C LEU A 184 -10.16 10.48 14.07
N LEU A 185 -10.07 11.75 14.45
CA LEU A 185 -10.38 12.22 15.81
C LEU A 185 -11.81 11.82 16.22
N THR A 186 -12.78 11.96 15.31
CA THR A 186 -14.16 11.52 15.55
C THR A 186 -14.23 10.02 15.81
N TYR A 187 -13.48 9.20 15.05
CA TYR A 187 -13.42 7.75 15.27
C TYR A 187 -12.83 7.39 16.63
N LEU A 188 -11.77 8.07 17.06
CA LEU A 188 -11.14 7.87 18.36
C LEU A 188 -12.09 8.25 19.52
N ILE A 189 -12.68 9.45 19.48
CA ILE A 189 -13.60 9.93 20.52
C ILE A 189 -14.84 9.03 20.63
N THR A 190 -15.40 8.62 19.49
CA THR A 190 -16.59 7.75 19.45
C THR A 190 -16.27 6.26 19.60
N LYS A 191 -14.99 5.91 19.83
CA LYS A 191 -14.50 4.53 20.05
C LYS A 191 -14.96 3.56 18.95
N ARG A 192 -14.88 3.99 17.68
CA ARG A 192 -15.16 3.12 16.54
C ARG A 192 -14.10 2.01 16.46
N LYS A 193 -14.52 0.81 16.04
CA LYS A 193 -13.58 -0.28 15.71
C LYS A 193 -12.78 0.12 14.47
N ILE A 194 -11.57 0.62 14.69
CA ILE A 194 -10.58 0.97 13.66
C ILE A 194 -9.26 0.24 13.96
N CYS A 195 -8.45 0.04 12.94
CA CYS A 195 -7.07 -0.44 13.03
C CYS A 195 -6.20 0.70 12.50
N LEU A 196 -5.61 1.48 13.40
CA LEU A 196 -4.80 2.64 13.06
C LEU A 196 -3.32 2.23 12.99
N PHE A 197 -2.67 2.56 11.88
CA PHE A 197 -1.28 2.21 11.64
C PHE A 197 -0.43 3.40 11.20
N GLU A 198 0.71 3.58 11.88
CA GLU A 198 1.85 4.31 11.34
C GLU A 198 2.66 3.36 10.47
N VAL A 199 2.93 3.72 9.22
CA VAL A 199 3.74 2.88 8.32
C VAL A 199 5.21 3.26 8.43
N SER A 200 6.06 2.27 8.68
CA SER A 200 7.50 2.48 8.80
C SER A 200 8.15 2.83 7.46
N THR A 201 9.36 3.37 7.51
CA THR A 201 10.22 3.49 6.33
C THR A 201 10.95 2.17 6.04
N LEU A 202 11.88 2.18 5.08
CA LEU A 202 12.85 1.09 4.84
C LEU A 202 13.84 0.89 6.00
N HIS A 203 13.91 1.81 6.98
CA HIS A 203 14.76 1.72 8.16
C HIS A 203 13.90 1.35 9.38
N PRO A 204 13.69 0.05 9.66
CA PRO A 204 12.72 -0.39 10.66
C PRO A 204 13.09 0.01 12.08
N GLU A 205 14.38 -0.01 12.45
CA GLU A 205 14.80 0.37 13.81
C GLU A 205 14.64 1.86 14.09
N GLU A 206 15.01 2.71 13.12
CA GLU A 206 14.79 4.16 13.23
C GLU A 206 13.29 4.45 13.31
N SER A 207 12.49 3.83 12.45
CA SER A 207 11.03 3.98 12.48
C SER A 207 10.43 3.52 13.81
N ARG A 208 10.97 2.45 14.42
CA ARG A 208 10.55 1.97 15.74
C ARG A 208 10.86 3.01 16.81
N ILE A 209 12.08 3.55 16.84
CA ILE A 209 12.49 4.58 17.80
C ILE A 209 11.63 5.83 17.66
N ASP A 210 11.39 6.27 16.43
CA ASP A 210 10.54 7.43 16.14
C ASP A 210 9.11 7.20 16.63
N PHE A 211 8.53 6.04 16.31
CA PHE A 211 7.19 5.67 16.77
C PHE A 211 7.11 5.66 18.30
N GLU A 212 8.08 5.04 18.98
CA GLU A 212 8.11 4.96 20.44
C GLU A 212 8.25 6.34 21.11
N THR A 213 8.90 7.27 20.42
CA THR A 213 9.03 8.65 20.86
C THR A 213 7.72 9.41 20.75
N GLU A 214 7.01 9.28 19.63
CA GLU A 214 5.70 9.90 19.44
C GLU A 214 4.91 9.23 18.31
N HIS A 215 3.63 8.96 18.53
CA HIS A 215 2.69 8.47 17.52
C HIS A 215 1.26 8.94 17.84
N ILE A 216 0.33 8.81 16.89
CA ILE A 216 -1.10 9.10 17.14
C ILE A 216 -1.63 8.08 18.17
N GLU A 217 -2.43 8.54 19.13
CA GLU A 217 -3.04 7.64 20.13
C GLU A 217 -3.76 6.45 19.46
N ALA A 218 -3.57 5.25 20.03
CA ALA A 218 -4.08 3.97 19.54
C ALA A 218 -3.50 3.47 18.21
N ALA A 219 -2.52 4.16 17.62
CA ALA A 219 -1.78 3.63 16.48
C ALA A 219 -0.91 2.45 16.89
N ASN A 220 -0.72 1.50 15.96
CA ASN A 220 0.34 0.51 16.01
C ASN A 220 1.34 0.78 14.87
N LEU A 221 2.56 0.24 14.99
CA LEU A 221 3.56 0.35 13.93
C LEU A 221 3.36 -0.78 12.90
N LEU A 222 3.27 -0.40 11.62
CA LEU A 222 3.21 -1.28 10.47
C LEU A 222 4.55 -1.25 9.72
N PHE A 223 5.39 -2.24 9.97
CA PHE A 223 6.67 -2.38 9.29
C PHE A 223 6.53 -2.64 7.78
N PHE A 224 7.14 -1.77 6.98
CA PHE A 224 7.11 -1.80 5.52
C PHE A 224 7.77 -3.06 4.92
N ASN A 225 8.83 -3.58 5.54
CA ASN A 225 9.51 -4.81 5.11
C ASN A 225 8.61 -6.06 5.13
N ASN A 226 7.52 -6.04 5.90
CA ASN A 226 6.51 -7.10 5.90
C ASN A 226 5.42 -6.90 4.84
N LEU A 227 5.44 -5.77 4.13
CA LEU A 227 4.55 -5.46 3.01
C LEU A 227 5.26 -5.63 1.67
N SER A 228 6.56 -5.33 1.64
CA SER A 228 7.34 -5.20 0.43
C SER A 228 8.76 -5.71 0.58
N HIS A 229 9.30 -6.28 -0.50
CA HIS A 229 10.72 -6.46 -0.69
C HIS A 229 11.17 -5.62 -1.89
N ALA A 230 11.86 -4.51 -1.63
CA ALA A 230 12.38 -3.62 -2.67
C ALA A 230 11.31 -3.08 -3.65
N GLY A 231 10.09 -2.82 -3.15
CA GLY A 231 8.97 -2.32 -3.97
C GLY A 231 8.04 -3.41 -4.48
N VAL A 232 8.46 -4.67 -4.43
CA VAL A 232 7.64 -5.83 -4.84
C VAL A 232 6.78 -6.29 -3.65
N PRO A 233 5.46 -6.47 -3.82
CA PRO A 233 4.60 -7.02 -2.77
C PRO A 233 5.08 -8.38 -2.25
N VAL A 234 4.97 -8.60 -0.93
CA VAL A 234 5.21 -9.93 -0.34
C VAL A 234 4.16 -10.96 -0.78
N HIS A 235 4.38 -12.24 -0.49
CA HIS A 235 3.39 -13.27 -0.79
C HIS A 235 2.09 -13.06 0.03
N PRO A 236 0.89 -13.29 -0.54
CA PRO A 236 -0.39 -13.10 0.15
C PRO A 236 -0.51 -13.76 1.54
N LEU A 237 0.06 -14.96 1.70
CA LEU A 237 0.06 -15.68 2.98
C LEU A 237 1.01 -15.05 4.03
N GLN A 238 2.13 -14.47 3.60
CA GLN A 238 3.04 -13.75 4.50
C GLN A 238 2.35 -12.50 5.02
N PHE A 239 1.78 -11.71 4.11
CA PHE A 239 0.98 -10.53 4.48
C PHE A 239 -0.17 -10.90 5.41
N GLN A 240 -0.95 -11.93 5.09
CA GLN A 240 -2.05 -12.39 5.93
C GLN A 240 -1.60 -12.73 7.36
N ARG A 241 -0.53 -13.52 7.52
CA ARG A 241 -0.01 -13.90 8.83
C ARG A 241 0.42 -12.67 9.62
N TYR A 242 1.15 -11.76 8.97
CA TYR A 242 1.62 -10.54 9.59
C TYR A 242 0.47 -9.64 10.08
N ILE A 243 -0.50 -9.36 9.21
CA ILE A 243 -1.66 -8.52 9.54
C ILE A 243 -2.52 -9.14 10.65
N ARG A 244 -2.68 -10.47 10.67
CA ARG A 244 -3.36 -11.16 11.77
C ARG A 244 -2.62 -11.04 13.09
N ASN A 245 -1.28 -11.14 13.09
CA ASN A 245 -0.47 -10.97 14.29
C ASN A 245 -0.53 -9.54 14.86
N LEU A 246 -0.90 -8.56 14.02
CA LEU A 246 -1.24 -7.20 14.47
C LEU A 246 -2.67 -7.07 15.03
N GLY A 247 -3.41 -8.18 15.15
CA GLY A 247 -4.78 -8.21 15.68
C GLY A 247 -5.87 -7.75 14.72
N VAL A 248 -5.58 -7.68 13.41
CA VAL A 248 -6.52 -7.16 12.42
C VAL A 248 -7.52 -8.23 11.98
N ASP A 249 -8.81 -7.92 12.14
CA ASP A 249 -9.91 -8.69 11.58
C ASP A 249 -10.28 -8.22 10.16
N GLY A 250 -10.93 -9.08 9.39
CA GLY A 250 -11.40 -8.79 8.03
C GLY A 250 -12.43 -7.66 7.96
N ASP A 251 -13.13 -7.35 9.05
CA ASP A 251 -14.12 -6.27 9.14
C ASP A 251 -13.55 -4.93 9.64
N CYS A 252 -12.27 -4.90 10.02
CA CYS A 252 -11.66 -3.72 10.60
C CYS A 252 -11.64 -2.55 9.60
N HIS A 253 -11.82 -1.31 10.07
CA HIS A 253 -11.51 -0.14 9.25
C HIS A 253 -10.05 0.20 9.43
N ILE A 254 -9.25 -0.06 8.41
CA ILE A 254 -7.83 0.23 8.43
C ILE A 254 -7.61 1.71 8.12
N ILE A 255 -6.82 2.40 8.93
CA ILE A 255 -6.41 3.78 8.70
C ILE A 255 -4.88 3.80 8.73
N VAL A 256 -4.27 4.22 7.63
CA VAL A 256 -2.81 4.30 7.50
C VAL A 256 -2.35 5.75 7.42
N TYR A 257 -1.22 6.03 8.04
CA TYR A 257 -0.50 7.29 7.93
C TYR A 257 1.01 7.03 8.01
N ASP A 258 1.83 8.01 7.64
CA ASP A 258 3.26 7.99 7.93
C ASP A 258 3.74 9.38 8.38
N LYS A 259 5.03 9.47 8.74
CA LYS A 259 5.67 10.70 9.23
C LYS A 259 6.28 11.57 8.13
N GLY A 260 6.33 11.05 6.90
CA GLY A 260 6.94 11.72 5.75
C GLY A 260 5.90 12.24 4.78
N GLU A 261 6.23 12.16 3.49
CA GLU A 261 5.44 12.67 2.37
C GLU A 261 4.34 11.69 1.91
N GLN A 262 3.75 10.93 2.85
CA GLN A 262 2.62 9.99 2.61
C GLN A 262 2.93 8.82 1.65
N ILE A 263 4.19 8.63 1.27
CA ILE A 263 4.64 7.58 0.35
C ILE A 263 4.45 6.16 0.93
N TRP A 264 4.77 5.96 2.21
CA TRP A 264 4.68 4.66 2.87
C TRP A 264 3.23 4.28 3.14
N ALA A 265 2.43 5.26 3.57
CA ALA A 265 0.99 5.14 3.75
C ALA A 265 0.28 4.82 2.44
N SER A 266 0.67 5.45 1.33
CA SER A 266 0.13 5.18 -0.01
C SER A 266 0.43 3.76 -0.47
N TYR A 267 1.67 3.30 -0.27
CA TYR A 267 2.04 1.94 -0.61
C TYR A 267 1.27 0.92 0.23
N ALA A 268 1.18 1.13 1.55
CA ALA A 268 0.38 0.27 2.42
C ALA A 268 -1.09 0.25 1.98
N PHE A 269 -1.66 1.42 1.63
CA PHE A 269 -3.02 1.51 1.11
C PHE A 269 -3.20 0.61 -0.13
N TRP A 270 -2.31 0.73 -1.11
CA TRP A 270 -2.33 -0.10 -2.31
C TRP A 270 -2.21 -1.60 -1.99
N ILE A 271 -1.32 -1.98 -1.07
CA ILE A 271 -1.12 -3.37 -0.65
C ILE A 271 -2.38 -3.97 0.01
N PHE A 272 -3.05 -3.24 0.89
CA PHE A 272 -4.31 -3.72 1.48
C PHE A 272 -5.39 -3.91 0.41
N LYS A 273 -5.47 -3.02 -0.58
CA LYS A 273 -6.39 -3.17 -1.73
C LYS A 273 -6.02 -4.36 -2.61
N LEU A 274 -4.74 -4.53 -2.94
CA LEU A 274 -4.20 -5.68 -3.69
C LEU A 274 -4.56 -7.01 -3.01
N PHE A 275 -4.50 -7.05 -1.69
CA PHE A 275 -4.89 -8.21 -0.88
C PHE A 275 -6.36 -8.24 -0.47
N GLY A 276 -7.19 -7.45 -1.14
CA GLY A 276 -8.65 -7.59 -1.13
C GLY A 276 -9.36 -6.93 0.06
N HIS A 277 -8.66 -6.12 0.86
CA HIS A 277 -9.26 -5.38 1.96
C HIS A 277 -9.77 -4.01 1.51
N GLU A 278 -11.10 -3.87 1.50
CA GLU A 278 -11.75 -2.70 0.90
C GLU A 278 -11.87 -1.51 1.85
N ARG A 279 -12.00 -1.79 3.16
CA ARG A 279 -12.33 -0.79 4.18
C ARG A 279 -11.06 -0.15 4.76
N ILE A 280 -10.34 0.55 3.89
CA ILE A 280 -9.12 1.26 4.22
C ILE A 280 -9.23 2.75 3.89
N SER A 281 -8.60 3.58 4.73
CA SER A 281 -8.44 5.01 4.51
C SER A 281 -7.00 5.46 4.74
N LEU A 282 -6.59 6.51 4.03
CA LEU A 282 -5.32 7.20 4.22
C LEU A 282 -5.58 8.52 4.97
N LEU A 283 -4.78 8.83 5.99
CA LEU A 283 -4.89 10.08 6.75
C LEU A 283 -4.22 11.24 6.00
N ASN A 284 -5.00 12.17 5.49
CA ASN A 284 -4.48 13.35 4.79
C ASN A 284 -3.63 14.20 5.75
N GLY A 285 -2.43 14.59 5.33
CA GLY A 285 -1.52 15.36 6.19
C GLY A 285 -0.55 14.50 7.00
N GLY A 286 -0.81 13.18 7.08
CA GLY A 286 -0.01 12.25 7.88
C GLY A 286 0.11 12.65 9.36
N PHE A 287 1.20 12.21 9.99
CA PHE A 287 1.56 12.63 11.33
C PHE A 287 1.87 14.14 11.44
N PRO A 288 2.55 14.79 10.47
CA PRO A 288 2.86 16.22 10.55
C PRO A 288 1.63 17.10 10.76
N GLU A 289 0.54 16.86 10.01
CA GLU A 289 -0.70 17.63 10.18
C GLU A 289 -1.38 17.35 11.52
N TRP A 290 -1.39 16.09 11.97
CA TRP A 290 -1.91 15.73 13.29
C TRP A 290 -1.18 16.50 14.41
N LYS A 291 0.16 16.53 14.33
CA LYS A 291 1.01 17.26 15.28
C LYS A 291 0.81 18.77 15.20
N ARG A 292 0.65 19.32 13.99
CA ARG A 292 0.33 20.75 13.81
C ARG A 292 -1.00 21.10 14.50
N LEU A 293 -2.03 20.28 14.32
CA LEU A 293 -3.34 20.49 14.94
C LEU A 293 -3.31 20.31 16.46
N GLN A 294 -2.51 19.38 16.97
CA GLN A 294 -2.25 19.22 18.40
C GLN A 294 -1.65 20.47 19.04
N GLN A 295 -0.77 21.18 18.31
CA GLN A 295 -0.13 22.41 18.80
C GLN A 295 -1.04 23.64 18.71
N THR A 296 -2.14 23.58 17.97
CA THR A 296 -3.14 24.66 17.98
C THR A 296 -3.97 24.58 19.27
N GLU A 297 -4.18 25.72 19.93
CA GLU A 297 -4.94 25.83 21.21
C GLU A 297 -6.42 25.37 21.16
N MET A 298 -6.88 24.78 20.04
CA MET A 298 -8.28 24.50 19.74
C MET A 298 -8.65 23.02 19.49
N GLY A 299 -7.72 22.06 19.59
CA GLY A 299 -8.02 20.68 19.17
C GLY A 299 -7.78 19.59 20.23
N PRO A 300 -8.69 18.63 20.43
CA PRO A 300 -8.47 17.48 21.32
C PRO A 300 -7.62 16.38 20.63
N TYR A 301 -6.59 16.78 19.88
CA TYR A 301 -5.67 15.86 19.20
C TYR A 301 -4.62 15.37 20.20
N THR A 302 -4.47 14.07 20.31
CA THR A 302 -3.60 13.41 21.29
C THR A 302 -2.51 12.62 20.59
N ILE A 303 -1.33 12.56 21.23
CA ILE A 303 -0.23 11.69 20.85
C ILE A 303 0.10 10.79 22.02
N SER A 304 0.71 9.64 21.74
CA SER A 304 1.19 8.68 22.72
C SER A 304 2.68 8.46 22.57
N MET A 305 3.30 7.92 23.63
CA MET A 305 4.71 7.52 23.70
C MET A 305 4.77 6.13 24.32
N GLY A 306 5.80 5.35 23.99
CA GLY A 306 6.01 4.03 24.55
C GLY A 306 6.22 2.95 23.49
N PRO A 307 6.54 1.72 23.94
CA PRO A 307 6.93 0.63 23.04
C PRO A 307 5.84 0.31 22.02
N VAL A 308 6.24 -0.25 20.88
CA VAL A 308 5.30 -0.84 19.91
C VAL A 308 4.43 -1.88 20.63
N HIS A 309 3.11 -1.72 20.52
CA HIS A 309 2.16 -2.65 21.11
C HIS A 309 1.92 -3.83 20.16
N PHE A 310 2.24 -5.03 20.62
CA PHE A 310 1.86 -6.27 19.92
C PHE A 310 0.50 -6.74 20.44
N SER A 311 -0.38 -7.12 19.52
CA SER A 311 -1.69 -7.63 19.90
C SER A 311 -1.56 -9.03 20.52
N ASP A 312 -2.10 -9.22 21.73
CA ASP A 312 -2.27 -10.56 22.32
C ASP A 312 -3.33 -11.39 21.57
N TYR A 313 -4.12 -10.73 20.72
CA TYR A 313 -5.13 -11.34 19.87
C TYR A 313 -4.60 -11.50 18.44
N VAL A 314 -4.77 -12.69 17.87
CA VAL A 314 -4.52 -12.96 16.45
C VAL A 314 -5.82 -12.76 15.69
N GLY A 315 -5.85 -11.78 14.79
CA GLY A 315 -7.01 -11.45 13.98
C GLY A 315 -7.40 -12.49 12.94
N ASP A 316 -8.55 -12.30 12.30
CA ASP A 316 -9.10 -13.23 11.30
C ASP A 316 -8.90 -12.81 9.83
N PHE A 317 -8.15 -11.73 9.56
CA PHE A 317 -7.93 -11.16 8.21
C PHE A 317 -7.69 -12.23 7.14
N GLN A 318 -8.39 -12.17 6.01
CA GLN A 318 -8.21 -13.10 4.89
C GLN A 318 -7.69 -12.33 3.68
N SER A 319 -6.49 -12.68 3.23
CA SER A 319 -5.91 -12.08 2.02
C SER A 319 -6.55 -12.68 0.78
N ARG A 320 -6.97 -11.82 -0.15
CA ARG A 320 -7.48 -12.19 -1.46
C ARG A 320 -6.76 -11.39 -2.54
N TRP A 321 -5.93 -12.06 -3.31
CA TRP A 321 -5.24 -11.46 -4.45
C TRP A 321 -6.24 -10.84 -5.44
N THR A 322 -6.03 -9.57 -5.76
CA THR A 322 -6.87 -8.80 -6.67
C THR A 322 -6.03 -8.32 -7.86
N SER A 323 -6.08 -9.08 -8.96
CA SER A 323 -5.32 -8.78 -10.18
C SER A 323 -5.70 -7.44 -10.84
N GLU A 324 -6.82 -6.85 -10.44
CA GLU A 324 -7.27 -5.52 -10.91
C GLU A 324 -6.37 -4.36 -10.43
N TYR A 325 -5.44 -4.60 -9.50
CA TYR A 325 -4.56 -3.55 -8.95
C TYR A 325 -3.08 -3.73 -9.28
N ILE A 326 -2.73 -4.72 -10.09
CA ILE A 326 -1.34 -5.05 -10.39
C ILE A 326 -1.19 -5.53 -11.83
N SER A 327 -0.13 -5.09 -12.49
CA SER A 327 0.28 -5.54 -13.82
C SER A 327 1.70 -6.11 -13.76
N ALA A 328 1.97 -7.14 -14.55
CA ALA A 328 3.30 -7.71 -14.75
C ALA A 328 3.92 -7.21 -16.06
N PHE A 329 5.19 -7.55 -16.29
CA PHE A 329 5.93 -7.20 -17.51
C PHE A 329 5.16 -7.53 -18.80
N ASP A 330 4.58 -8.73 -18.88
CA ASP A 330 3.89 -9.20 -20.09
C ASP A 330 2.61 -8.39 -20.36
N ASP A 331 1.94 -7.89 -19.32
CA ASP A 331 0.75 -7.03 -19.47
C ASP A 331 1.14 -5.68 -20.10
N VAL A 332 2.26 -5.10 -19.66
CA VAL A 332 2.79 -3.83 -20.20
C VAL A 332 3.30 -4.03 -21.62
N LEU A 333 4.00 -5.14 -21.90
CA LEU A 333 4.49 -5.46 -23.24
C LEU A 333 3.34 -5.66 -24.23
N ALA A 334 2.31 -6.41 -23.86
CA ALA A 334 1.11 -6.62 -24.68
C ALA A 334 0.33 -5.32 -24.93
N ASN A 335 0.49 -4.29 -24.09
CA ASN A 335 -0.14 -2.99 -24.31
C ASN A 335 0.38 -2.26 -25.57
N PHE A 336 1.58 -2.59 -26.06
CA PHE A 336 2.08 -1.99 -27.31
C PHE A 336 1.30 -2.44 -28.55
N ASP A 337 0.77 -3.65 -28.54
CA ASP A 337 -0.11 -4.16 -29.59
C ASP A 337 -1.57 -3.75 -29.36
N THR A 338 -2.05 -3.87 -28.12
CA THR A 338 -3.47 -3.66 -27.79
C THR A 338 -3.86 -2.20 -27.61
N LYS A 339 -2.93 -1.32 -27.20
CA LYS A 339 -3.14 0.10 -26.90
C LYS A 339 -4.32 0.36 -25.95
N LYS A 340 -4.60 -0.62 -25.10
CA LYS A 340 -5.76 -0.62 -24.19
C LYS A 340 -5.58 0.36 -23.05
N TYR A 341 -4.35 0.48 -22.53
CA TYR A 341 -4.03 1.25 -21.34
C TYR A 341 -3.21 2.50 -21.70
N ASP A 342 -3.44 3.59 -20.96
CA ASP A 342 -2.43 4.64 -20.85
C ASP A 342 -1.33 4.19 -19.87
N ILE A 343 -0.08 4.52 -20.18
CA ILE A 343 1.06 4.20 -19.33
C ILE A 343 1.51 5.50 -18.66
N VAL A 344 1.57 5.51 -17.33
CA VAL A 344 1.97 6.67 -16.53
C VAL A 344 3.24 6.34 -15.76
N ASP A 345 4.22 7.22 -15.85
CA ASP A 345 5.48 7.15 -15.11
C ASP A 345 5.46 8.15 -13.95
N ALA A 346 5.60 7.65 -12.72
CA ALA A 346 5.63 8.43 -11.50
C ALA A 346 7.07 8.72 -11.00
N GLN A 347 8.09 8.50 -11.83
CA GLN A 347 9.45 8.99 -11.59
C GLN A 347 9.50 10.52 -11.60
N SER A 348 10.56 11.10 -11.02
CA SER A 348 10.79 12.55 -11.16
C SER A 348 11.03 12.90 -12.64
N PRO A 349 10.84 14.16 -13.06
CA PRO A 349 11.13 14.57 -14.43
C PRO A 349 12.57 14.26 -14.86
N GLU A 350 13.54 14.41 -13.95
CA GLU A 350 14.95 14.11 -14.25
C GLU A 350 15.21 12.62 -14.46
N GLU A 351 14.55 11.76 -13.69
CA GLU A 351 14.61 10.30 -13.85
C GLU A 351 13.88 9.85 -15.13
N TYR A 352 12.73 10.43 -15.42
CA TYR A 352 11.97 10.16 -16.65
C TYR A 352 12.74 10.56 -17.92
N ASP A 353 13.34 11.75 -17.92
CA ASP A 353 14.15 12.25 -19.05
C ASP A 353 15.53 11.58 -19.14
N GLY A 354 15.92 10.82 -18.12
CA GLY A 354 17.21 10.14 -18.04
C GLY A 354 18.40 11.05 -17.74
N THR A 355 18.15 12.25 -17.23
CA THR A 355 19.18 13.26 -16.88
C THR A 355 19.67 13.14 -15.44
N ALA A 356 18.95 12.40 -14.59
CA ALA A 356 19.37 12.06 -13.24
C ALA A 356 20.68 11.22 -13.25
N GLN A 357 21.50 11.38 -12.21
CA GLN A 357 22.75 10.64 -12.06
C GLN A 357 22.59 9.40 -11.18
N GLY A 358 23.45 8.39 -11.40
CA GLY A 358 23.62 7.25 -10.49
C GLY A 358 23.01 5.92 -10.97
N ALA A 359 22.15 5.94 -11.98
CA ALA A 359 21.59 4.75 -12.62
C ALA A 359 21.28 4.99 -14.12
N ILE A 360 20.86 3.94 -14.82
CA ILE A 360 20.29 4.07 -16.18
C ILE A 360 18.84 4.53 -16.01
N PHE A 361 18.62 5.82 -16.24
CA PHE A 361 17.33 6.46 -16.17
C PHE A 361 16.74 6.68 -17.58
N GLY A 362 15.45 6.97 -17.64
CA GLY A 362 14.65 6.98 -18.86
C GLY A 362 13.22 6.49 -18.57
N HIS A 363 12.47 6.23 -19.64
CA HIS A 363 11.08 5.83 -19.53
C HIS A 363 10.64 4.82 -20.61
N ILE A 364 9.50 4.20 -20.36
CA ILE A 364 8.80 3.34 -21.31
C ILE A 364 8.29 4.21 -22.45
N ARG A 365 8.60 3.85 -23.70
CA ARG A 365 8.18 4.66 -24.87
C ARG A 365 6.66 4.89 -24.87
N GLY A 366 6.26 6.15 -24.91
CA GLY A 366 4.87 6.57 -24.93
C GLY A 366 4.23 6.69 -23.54
N ALA A 367 4.98 6.50 -22.46
CA ALA A 367 4.54 6.82 -21.12
C ALA A 367 4.32 8.34 -20.95
N ILE A 368 3.43 8.71 -20.04
CA ILE A 368 3.16 10.08 -19.61
C ILE A 368 3.79 10.26 -18.23
N ASN A 369 4.67 11.25 -18.06
CA ASN A 369 5.24 11.54 -16.75
C ASN A 369 4.26 12.34 -15.89
N ILE A 370 3.93 11.82 -14.70
CA ILE A 370 3.13 12.50 -13.67
C ILE A 370 3.76 12.15 -12.31
N PRO A 371 4.70 12.98 -11.80
CA PRO A 371 5.31 12.78 -10.49
C PRO A 371 4.32 13.03 -9.33
N PRO A 372 4.48 12.37 -8.15
CA PRO A 372 3.60 12.59 -7.00
C PRO A 372 3.46 14.04 -6.55
N GLU A 373 4.50 14.84 -6.75
CA GLU A 373 4.59 16.28 -6.46
C GLU A 373 3.52 17.10 -7.20
N ASP A 374 2.98 16.60 -8.32
CA ASP A 374 1.89 17.26 -9.03
C ASP A 374 0.55 17.08 -8.29
N ILE A 375 0.36 15.97 -7.56
CA ILE A 375 -0.92 15.62 -6.92
C ILE A 375 -0.89 15.69 -5.39
N LEU A 376 0.27 16.00 -4.82
CA LEU A 376 0.52 16.22 -3.40
C LEU A 376 1.14 17.60 -3.20
N ASP A 377 0.51 18.43 -2.37
CA ASP A 377 1.13 19.65 -1.85
C ASP A 377 2.17 19.25 -0.79
N ILE A 378 3.44 19.17 -1.20
CA ILE A 378 4.57 18.82 -0.34
C ILE A 378 4.74 19.83 0.80
N ALA A 379 4.49 21.12 0.54
CA ALA A 379 4.72 22.17 1.53
C ALA A 379 3.79 22.03 2.74
N ASN A 380 2.55 21.61 2.49
CA ASN A 380 1.57 21.34 3.53
C ASN A 380 1.43 19.84 3.86
N ASN A 381 2.18 18.97 3.18
CA ASN A 381 2.06 17.52 3.20
C ASN A 381 0.61 17.04 3.01
N THR A 382 -0.16 17.63 2.09
CA THR A 382 -1.58 17.29 1.89
C THR A 382 -1.88 16.95 0.44
N TRP A 383 -2.78 16.00 0.23
CA TRP A 383 -3.25 15.69 -1.12
C TRP A 383 -4.08 16.83 -1.68
N LEU A 384 -3.92 17.09 -2.97
CA LEU A 384 -4.84 17.96 -3.69
C LEU A 384 -6.27 17.41 -3.66
N ASP A 385 -7.22 18.33 -3.79
CA ASP A 385 -8.63 17.96 -3.86
C ASP A 385 -8.93 17.24 -5.19
N LYS A 386 -10.09 16.56 -5.24
CA LYS A 386 -10.47 15.77 -6.42
C LYS A 386 -10.57 16.60 -7.70
N SER A 387 -10.99 17.85 -7.61
CA SER A 387 -11.13 18.71 -8.79
C SER A 387 -9.75 19.10 -9.33
N GLN A 388 -8.82 19.44 -8.45
CA GLN A 388 -7.44 19.77 -8.81
C GLN A 388 -6.73 18.55 -9.40
N THR A 389 -6.78 17.40 -8.72
CA THR A 389 -6.17 16.15 -9.22
C THR A 389 -6.78 15.73 -10.57
N ALA A 390 -8.11 15.83 -10.73
CA ALA A 390 -8.76 15.50 -11.99
C ALA A 390 -8.33 16.42 -13.13
N LYS A 391 -8.15 17.72 -12.83
CA LYS A 391 -7.63 18.68 -13.82
C LYS A 391 -6.24 18.28 -14.29
N ILE A 392 -5.34 17.95 -13.37
CA ILE A 392 -3.97 17.55 -13.71
C ILE A 392 -3.97 16.33 -14.63
N PHE A 393 -4.67 15.26 -14.26
CA PHE A 393 -4.74 14.07 -15.12
C PHE A 393 -5.37 14.38 -16.50
N SER A 394 -6.42 15.21 -16.55
CA SER A 394 -7.03 15.62 -17.82
C SER A 394 -6.12 16.50 -18.67
N ASP A 395 -5.32 17.39 -18.08
CA ASP A 395 -4.34 18.22 -18.80
C ASP A 395 -3.25 17.35 -19.44
N HIS A 396 -2.94 16.20 -18.83
CA HIS A 396 -2.06 15.16 -19.38
C HIS A 396 -2.77 14.20 -20.36
N GLY A 397 -4.06 14.41 -20.64
CA GLY A 397 -4.83 13.63 -21.61
C GLY A 397 -5.37 12.31 -21.06
N LEU A 398 -5.35 12.08 -19.75
CA LEU A 398 -5.95 10.89 -19.15
C LEU A 398 -7.47 11.03 -19.03
N GLU A 399 -8.19 9.99 -19.43
CA GLU A 399 -9.63 9.92 -19.33
C GLU A 399 -10.06 8.76 -18.44
N VAL A 400 -11.02 8.98 -17.53
CA VAL A 400 -11.52 7.95 -16.57
C VAL A 400 -12.00 6.68 -17.27
N THR A 401 -12.43 6.77 -18.54
CA THR A 401 -12.94 5.62 -19.30
C THR A 401 -11.86 4.71 -19.86
N LYS A 402 -10.60 5.17 -19.90
CA LYS A 402 -9.47 4.40 -20.39
C LYS A 402 -8.64 3.93 -19.20
N PRO A 403 -8.34 2.62 -19.10
CA PRO A 403 -7.59 2.10 -17.96
C PRO A 403 -6.13 2.55 -17.99
N VAL A 404 -5.49 2.60 -16.83
CA VAL A 404 -4.14 3.14 -16.65
C VAL A 404 -3.21 2.09 -16.02
N ILE A 405 -1.99 2.01 -16.51
CA ILE A 405 -0.88 1.31 -15.87
C ILE A 405 0.08 2.37 -15.34
N VAL A 406 0.32 2.39 -14.03
CA VAL A 406 1.28 3.29 -13.40
C VAL A 406 2.54 2.50 -13.02
N TYR A 407 3.71 3.10 -13.23
CA TYR A 407 4.98 2.54 -12.77
C TYR A 407 5.92 3.65 -12.29
N CYS A 408 7.03 3.28 -11.66
CA CYS A 408 8.13 4.19 -11.41
C CYS A 408 9.45 3.40 -11.36
N GLY A 409 10.19 3.52 -10.26
CA GLY A 409 11.35 2.72 -9.94
C GLY A 409 11.08 1.50 -9.04
N THR A 410 10.44 1.74 -7.88
CA THR A 410 10.21 0.73 -6.81
C THR A 410 8.74 0.66 -6.39
N SER A 411 7.80 1.02 -7.27
CA SER A 411 6.35 1.08 -6.95
C SER A 411 5.93 2.04 -5.83
N LEU A 412 6.86 2.73 -5.16
CA LEU A 412 6.55 3.67 -4.08
C LEU A 412 5.82 4.92 -4.61
N HIS A 413 6.47 5.72 -5.47
CA HIS A 413 5.80 6.86 -6.13
C HIS A 413 4.63 6.41 -7.01
N ALA A 414 4.73 5.25 -7.66
CA ALA A 414 3.63 4.70 -8.45
C ALA A 414 2.38 4.45 -7.58
N SER A 415 2.55 4.00 -6.32
CA SER A 415 1.43 3.81 -5.40
C SER A 415 0.73 5.12 -5.03
N MET A 416 1.45 6.25 -5.01
CA MET A 416 0.87 7.56 -4.74
C MET A 416 0.02 8.04 -5.93
N VAL A 417 0.54 7.94 -7.15
CA VAL A 417 -0.19 8.28 -8.38
C VAL A 417 -1.37 7.34 -8.60
N TRP A 418 -1.18 6.04 -8.32
CA TRP A 418 -2.25 5.05 -8.28
C TRP A 418 -3.36 5.46 -7.29
N PHE A 419 -3.01 5.95 -6.10
CA PHE A 419 -4.01 6.40 -5.11
C PHE A 419 -4.78 7.63 -5.60
N GLY A 420 -4.11 8.59 -6.23
CA GLY A 420 -4.75 9.75 -6.87
C GLY A 420 -5.76 9.35 -7.95
N LEU A 421 -5.37 8.45 -8.85
CA LEU A 421 -6.24 7.89 -9.90
C LEU A 421 -7.41 7.08 -9.29
N HIS A 422 -7.13 6.27 -8.26
CA HIS A 422 -8.13 5.47 -7.56
C HIS A 422 -9.21 6.33 -6.89
N ARG A 423 -8.83 7.47 -6.27
CA ARG A 423 -9.79 8.44 -5.69
C ARG A 423 -10.78 8.97 -6.72
N LEU A 424 -10.36 9.06 -7.98
CA LEU A 424 -11.13 9.52 -9.12
C LEU A 424 -11.81 8.39 -9.90
N GLN A 425 -11.75 7.15 -9.39
CA GLN A 425 -12.41 5.96 -9.95
C GLN A 425 -11.87 5.51 -11.32
N PHE A 426 -10.60 5.82 -11.61
CA PHE A 426 -9.92 5.19 -12.75
C PHE A 426 -9.76 3.69 -12.50
N ASP A 427 -9.84 2.90 -13.57
CA ASP A 427 -9.34 1.52 -13.60
C ASP A 427 -7.82 1.59 -13.72
N VAL A 428 -7.12 1.35 -12.61
CA VAL A 428 -5.68 1.61 -12.50
C VAL A 428 -4.94 0.46 -11.82
N THR A 429 -3.85 0.02 -12.47
CA THR A 429 -2.95 -1.02 -11.97
C THR A 429 -1.55 -0.46 -11.74
N VAL A 430 -0.79 -1.07 -10.83
CA VAL A 430 0.65 -0.78 -10.66
C VAL A 430 1.46 -1.86 -11.37
N TYR A 431 2.34 -1.46 -12.29
CA TYR A 431 3.36 -2.35 -12.83
C TYR A 431 4.53 -2.45 -11.85
N PHE A 432 4.52 -3.54 -11.07
CA PHE A 432 5.39 -3.67 -9.90
C PHE A 432 6.87 -3.89 -10.25
N GLY A 433 7.16 -4.48 -11.42
CA GLY A 433 8.54 -4.62 -11.92
C GLY A 433 9.16 -3.29 -12.36
N SER A 434 8.30 -2.33 -12.74
CA SER A 434 8.66 -0.94 -12.94
C SER A 434 9.81 -0.74 -13.94
N TRP A 435 10.43 0.45 -13.96
CA TRP A 435 11.53 0.78 -14.86
C TRP A 435 12.73 -0.18 -14.77
N PRO A 436 13.17 -0.64 -13.58
CA PRO A 436 14.30 -1.57 -13.48
C PRO A 436 14.07 -2.92 -14.17
N GLU A 437 12.86 -3.49 -14.11
CA GLU A 437 12.55 -4.70 -14.88
C GLU A 437 12.47 -4.38 -16.38
N TRP A 438 11.85 -3.26 -16.75
CA TRP A 438 11.66 -2.87 -18.13
C TRP A 438 12.99 -2.64 -18.86
N VAL A 439 13.92 -1.91 -18.25
CA VAL A 439 15.23 -1.60 -18.85
C VAL A 439 16.04 -2.88 -19.11
N ILE A 440 15.86 -3.92 -18.29
CA ILE A 440 16.55 -5.21 -18.44
C ILE A 440 15.89 -6.10 -19.50
N ARG A 441 14.56 -6.22 -19.49
CA ARG A 441 13.84 -7.25 -20.26
C ARG A 441 13.26 -6.77 -21.58
N ALA A 442 12.88 -5.50 -21.69
CA ALA A 442 12.20 -5.00 -22.88
C ALA A 442 13.17 -4.85 -24.07
N PRO A 443 12.68 -4.94 -25.31
CA PRO A 443 13.44 -4.51 -26.48
C PRO A 443 13.84 -3.04 -26.41
N ASP A 444 15.03 -2.69 -26.92
CA ASP A 444 15.57 -1.32 -26.79
C ASP A 444 14.73 -0.27 -27.51
N TYR A 445 14.05 -0.63 -28.61
CA TYR A 445 13.17 0.29 -29.30
C TYR A 445 11.92 0.68 -28.48
N LEU A 446 11.61 -0.02 -27.38
CA LEU A 446 10.54 0.34 -26.44
C LEU A 446 11.02 1.15 -25.24
N LYS A 447 12.32 1.48 -25.19
CA LYS A 447 12.94 2.29 -24.16
C LYS A 447 13.22 3.68 -24.73
N VAL A 448 13.09 4.70 -23.90
CA VAL A 448 13.59 6.05 -24.17
C VAL A 448 14.63 6.34 -23.11
N VAL A 449 15.90 6.25 -23.51
CA VAL A 449 17.07 6.50 -22.67
C VAL A 449 17.99 7.46 -23.42
N PRO A 450 18.44 8.57 -22.83
CA PRO A 450 19.35 9.50 -23.50
C PRO A 450 20.66 8.84 -23.91
N GLU A 451 21.22 9.24 -25.05
CA GLU A 451 22.42 8.65 -25.65
C GLU A 451 23.63 8.65 -24.69
N SER A 452 23.75 9.65 -23.82
CA SER A 452 24.80 9.73 -22.80
C SER A 452 24.78 8.54 -21.83
N SER A 453 23.60 7.99 -21.55
CA SER A 453 23.38 6.91 -20.59
C SER A 453 23.51 5.51 -21.20
N GLN A 454 23.60 5.41 -22.54
CA GLN A 454 23.83 4.15 -23.27
C GLN A 454 25.32 3.75 -23.28
N SER A 455 26.22 4.64 -22.86
CA SER A 455 27.67 4.43 -22.80
C SER A 455 28.14 3.76 -21.51
N LEU A 456 27.53 2.64 -21.12
CA LEU A 456 28.25 1.70 -20.24
C LEU A 456 29.22 0.92 -21.13
N PRO A 457 30.53 0.88 -20.80
CA PRO A 457 31.52 0.30 -21.71
C PRO A 457 31.17 -1.17 -21.96
N ASP A 458 30.90 -1.44 -23.23
CA ASP A 458 30.73 -2.77 -23.75
C ASP A 458 32.05 -3.52 -23.51
N SER A 459 32.08 -4.35 -22.45
CA SER A 459 33.27 -5.12 -22.04
C SER A 459 33.71 -6.17 -23.09
N LYS A 460 33.14 -6.15 -24.29
CA LYS A 460 33.42 -7.07 -25.39
C LYS A 460 34.20 -6.46 -26.57
N GLU A 461 34.40 -5.14 -26.66
CA GLU A 461 35.09 -4.56 -27.83
C GLU A 461 36.58 -4.21 -27.61
N ASN A 462 37.08 -4.18 -26.38
CA ASN A 462 38.49 -3.85 -26.12
C ASN A 462 39.50 -5.03 -26.20
N LEU A 463 39.10 -6.18 -26.77
CA LEU A 463 40.03 -7.31 -27.02
C LEU A 463 40.55 -7.39 -28.46
N ARG A 464 40.29 -6.40 -29.32
CA ARG A 464 40.82 -6.36 -30.69
C ARG A 464 41.42 -5.00 -31.02
N GLN A 465 42.49 -4.63 -30.32
CA GLN A 465 43.56 -3.78 -30.86
C GLN A 465 44.69 -3.68 -29.83
N VAL A 466 45.62 -4.64 -29.89
CA VAL A 466 46.97 -4.44 -29.36
C VAL A 466 47.83 -4.02 -30.56
N PRO A 467 48.46 -2.83 -30.55
CA PRO A 467 49.41 -2.45 -31.59
C PRO A 467 50.72 -3.25 -31.44
N ASP A 468 51.25 -3.73 -32.56
CA ASP A 468 52.47 -4.56 -32.72
C ASP A 468 53.81 -3.90 -32.31
N SER A 469 53.83 -2.88 -31.44
CA SER A 469 55.04 -2.08 -31.17
C SER A 469 55.71 -2.28 -29.82
N ILE A 470 55.33 -3.30 -29.03
CA ILE A 470 56.06 -3.63 -27.79
C ILE A 470 56.41 -5.13 -27.76
N ALA A 471 57.14 -5.56 -28.77
CA ALA A 471 57.88 -6.82 -28.76
C ALA A 471 59.37 -6.52 -28.92
N LYS A 472 60.01 -6.04 -27.84
CA LYS A 472 61.47 -6.12 -27.58
C LYS A 472 61.77 -5.46 -26.24
N SER A 473 61.88 -6.29 -25.19
CA SER A 473 62.67 -6.09 -23.97
C SER A 473 61.94 -6.69 -22.76
N ALA A 474 62.06 -8.00 -22.58
CA ALA A 474 61.92 -8.61 -21.27
C ALA A 474 62.72 -9.92 -21.25
N THR A 475 63.95 -9.81 -20.76
CA THR A 475 64.86 -10.90 -20.44
C THR A 475 64.24 -11.75 -19.32
N VAL A 476 64.14 -13.06 -19.53
CA VAL A 476 63.59 -14.03 -18.57
C VAL A 476 64.61 -14.35 -17.47
N PRO A 477 64.28 -14.21 -16.17
CA PRO A 477 65.03 -14.86 -15.10
C PRO A 477 64.46 -16.25 -14.79
N LYS A 478 65.38 -17.20 -14.67
CA LYS A 478 65.23 -18.64 -14.43
C LYS A 478 64.54 -18.92 -13.08
N ALA A 479 63.63 -19.89 -13.08
CA ALA A 479 62.97 -20.42 -11.88
C ALA A 479 63.98 -21.08 -10.92
N LEU A 480 63.87 -20.76 -9.62
CA LEU A 480 64.53 -21.46 -8.52
C LEU A 480 63.55 -22.45 -7.88
N SER A 481 64.02 -23.69 -7.71
CA SER A 481 63.32 -24.85 -7.17
C SER A 481 62.95 -24.72 -5.68
N PRO A 482 61.92 -25.44 -5.18
CA PRO A 482 61.51 -25.39 -3.79
C PRO A 482 62.47 -26.18 -2.86
N PRO A 483 62.66 -25.76 -1.59
CA PRO A 483 63.45 -26.51 -0.63
C PRO A 483 62.68 -27.70 -0.05
N THR A 484 63.41 -28.81 0.08
CA THR A 484 63.05 -30.07 0.72
C THR A 484 63.00 -29.94 2.26
N GLN A 485 62.24 -30.84 2.88
CA GLN A 485 61.99 -31.01 4.32
C GLN A 485 63.24 -31.00 5.22
N GLU A 486 63.11 -30.36 6.40
CA GLU A 486 63.14 -31.02 7.72
C GLU A 486 62.33 -30.21 8.74
#